data_AF-A0A836Z3T7-F1
#
_entry.id   AF-A0A836Z3T7-F1
#
_cell.length_a   1.000
_cell.length_b   1.000
_cell.length_c   1.000
_cell.angle_alpha   90.00
_cell.angle_beta   90.00
_cell.angle_gamma   90.00
#
_symmetry.space_group_name_H-M   'P 1'
#
loop_
_entity.id
_entity.type
_entity.pdbx_description
1 polymer ?
#
loop_
_entity_poly.entity_id
_entity_poly.type
_entity_poly.pdbx_seq_one_letter_code
_entity_poly.pdbx_strand_id
1 'polypeptide(L)'
;MNIASVKTSYFEPWLQFNHPMVRQLAFTIASPNLLCQLPQSLSIRHSFQLHSDQTWKQHFQNYLPRLYQLDETPEPLLQFMSRLKSTRLGLRFENLLWFWLQEDQYHSYQLLGHSIQKIEGARTLGELDFLILNKETQQVEHWEVALKYYLGEGQLNLEQWIGLNREDTLSKKLYHFTDKQFQFSEALNFKVQQRFAVLKGQLYLPLILGQKQLIPNWVNSTRRLGYWGTTIPDSKFYRLERHEWLYPNRQASSNAAYWWTDGLYCKNNEDTQFYMFRHPPLLSLALVNNEKMPLYK
;
A
#
# COMPACT_ATOMS: atom_id res chain seq x y z
N MET A 1 4.49 24.32 -12.05
CA MET A 1 3.72 24.75 -10.85
C MET A 1 4.43 24.24 -9.59
N ASN A 2 4.82 25.13 -8.67
CA ASN A 2 5.60 24.77 -7.47
C ASN A 2 4.67 24.09 -6.44
N ILE A 3 4.77 22.77 -6.30
CA ILE A 3 4.07 22.03 -5.24
C ILE A 3 4.77 22.38 -3.93
N ALA A 4 4.16 23.28 -3.15
CA ALA A 4 4.69 23.72 -1.87
C ALA A 4 4.93 22.51 -0.95
N SER A 5 6.20 22.32 -0.57
CA SER A 5 6.66 21.31 0.38
C SER A 5 6.16 21.71 1.78
N VAL A 6 4.98 21.22 2.16
CA VAL A 6 4.57 21.25 3.57
C VAL A 6 5.47 20.22 4.28
N LYS A 7 6.49 20.70 5.00
CA LYS A 7 7.30 19.88 5.91
C LYS A 7 6.47 19.46 7.14
N THR A 8 5.51 18.56 6.94
CA THR A 8 5.01 17.70 8.01
C THR A 8 6.04 16.61 8.24
N SER A 9 6.56 16.47 9.48
CA SER A 9 7.45 15.37 9.83
C SER A 9 6.63 14.07 9.93
N TYR A 10 6.42 13.41 8.80
CA TYR A 10 5.78 12.10 8.78
C TYR A 10 6.65 11.06 9.50
N PHE A 11 6.02 10.07 10.15
CA PHE A 11 6.73 8.91 10.68
C PHE A 11 7.11 7.98 9.53
N GLU A 12 8.28 8.23 8.93
CA GLU A 12 8.82 7.46 7.79
C GLU A 12 10.17 6.81 8.17
N PRO A 13 10.24 5.99 9.24
CA PRO A 13 11.53 5.55 9.80
C PRO A 13 12.29 4.60 8.87
N TRP A 14 11.61 3.99 7.88
CA TRP A 14 12.27 3.20 6.84
C TRP A 14 13.30 4.00 6.02
N LEU A 15 13.24 5.33 6.04
CA LEU A 15 14.18 6.21 5.35
C LEU A 15 15.62 6.07 5.84
N GLN A 16 15.84 5.56 7.05
CA GLN A 16 17.17 5.44 7.65
C GLN A 16 18.00 4.24 7.14
N PHE A 17 17.37 3.23 6.52
CA PHE A 17 18.04 1.98 6.13
C PHE A 17 18.63 2.05 4.72
N ASN A 18 19.87 1.63 4.54
CA ASN A 18 20.58 1.71 3.26
C ASN A 18 20.14 0.64 2.27
N HIS A 19 19.97 -0.59 2.73
CA HIS A 19 19.73 -1.73 1.89
C HIS A 19 18.26 -1.73 1.38
N PRO A 20 18.02 -1.77 0.05
CA PRO A 20 16.68 -1.70 -0.53
C PRO A 20 15.64 -2.65 0.07
N MET A 21 16.02 -3.92 0.28
CA MET A 21 15.09 -4.91 0.82
C MET A 21 14.75 -4.64 2.30
N VAL A 22 15.70 -4.14 3.08
CA VAL A 22 15.51 -3.83 4.51
C VAL A 22 14.64 -2.60 4.66
N ARG A 23 14.84 -1.60 3.80
CA ARG A 23 13.95 -0.44 3.65
C ARG A 23 12.50 -0.86 3.33
N GLN A 24 12.31 -1.81 2.44
CA GLN A 24 10.97 -2.36 2.12
C GLN A 24 10.37 -3.15 3.29
N LEU A 25 11.16 -3.93 4.02
CA LEU A 25 10.72 -4.61 5.24
C LEU A 25 10.32 -3.61 6.33
N ALA A 26 11.14 -2.60 6.56
CA ALA A 26 10.85 -1.52 7.50
C ALA A 26 9.56 -0.76 7.13
N PHE A 27 9.35 -0.46 5.84
CA PHE A 27 8.09 0.10 5.35
C PHE A 27 6.92 -0.83 5.64
N THR A 28 7.09 -2.12 5.36
CA THR A 28 6.06 -3.14 5.55
C THR A 28 5.60 -3.24 7.01
N ILE A 29 6.51 -3.06 7.97
CA ILE A 29 6.18 -3.09 9.40
C ILE A 29 5.65 -1.72 9.87
N ALA A 30 6.36 -0.62 9.58
CA ALA A 30 6.08 0.69 10.18
C ALA A 30 5.01 1.52 9.47
N SER A 31 4.79 1.32 8.17
CA SER A 31 3.84 2.13 7.42
C SER A 31 2.43 1.92 7.96
N PRO A 32 1.66 2.98 8.21
CA PRO A 32 0.30 2.85 8.69
C PRO A 32 -0.62 2.28 7.61
N ASN A 33 -1.82 1.85 8.01
CA ASN A 33 -2.87 1.47 7.07
C ASN A 33 -3.31 2.69 6.24
N LEU A 34 -3.79 2.47 5.01
CA LEU A 34 -4.37 3.52 4.15
C LEU A 34 -5.55 4.22 4.82
N LEU A 35 -6.27 3.48 5.68
CA LEU A 35 -7.43 3.95 6.41
C LEU A 35 -7.10 3.96 7.90
N CYS A 36 -7.52 5.02 8.61
CA CYS A 36 -7.43 5.07 10.07
C CYS A 36 -8.69 4.49 10.75
N GLN A 37 -9.80 4.41 10.00
CA GLN A 37 -11.06 3.80 10.39
C GLN A 37 -11.82 3.34 9.14
N LEU A 38 -12.83 2.49 9.30
CA LEU A 38 -13.66 2.07 8.17
C LEU A 38 -14.64 3.19 7.77
N PRO A 39 -14.86 3.44 6.47
CA PRO A 39 -15.84 4.41 6.01
C PRO A 39 -17.25 4.06 6.51
N GLN A 40 -18.01 5.05 7.00
CA GLN A 40 -19.38 4.84 7.48
C GLN A 40 -20.34 4.35 6.38
N SER A 41 -20.05 4.65 5.12
CA SER A 41 -20.83 4.17 3.97
C SER A 41 -20.60 2.69 3.66
N LEU A 42 -19.57 2.06 4.22
CA LEU A 42 -19.28 0.65 3.99
C LEU A 42 -20.25 -0.23 4.78
N SER A 43 -21.09 -1.00 4.08
CA SER A 43 -21.90 -2.04 4.70
C SER A 43 -21.02 -3.23 5.08
N ILE A 44 -20.99 -3.59 6.36
CA ILE A 44 -20.14 -4.65 6.89
C ILE A 44 -20.98 -5.92 7.08
N ARG A 45 -20.66 -6.98 6.33
CA ARG A 45 -21.28 -8.30 6.47
C ARG A 45 -20.53 -9.16 7.48
N HIS A 46 -19.21 -9.27 7.32
CA HIS A 46 -18.32 -9.88 8.30
C HIS A 46 -17.40 -8.80 8.86
N SER A 47 -17.45 -8.60 10.18
CA SER A 47 -16.70 -7.55 10.87
C SER A 47 -15.20 -7.82 10.83
N PHE A 48 -14.43 -6.74 10.60
CA PHE A 48 -12.99 -6.74 10.64
C PHE A 48 -12.50 -5.38 11.14
N GLN A 49 -11.25 -5.36 11.59
CA GLN A 49 -10.62 -4.20 12.19
C GLN A 49 -9.35 -3.81 11.43
N LEU A 50 -8.83 -2.64 11.76
CA LEU A 50 -7.54 -2.16 11.29
C LEU A 50 -6.64 -1.96 12.50
N HIS A 51 -5.40 -2.41 12.43
CA HIS A 51 -4.41 -2.07 13.45
C HIS A 51 -4.18 -0.56 13.49
N SER A 52 -4.06 -0.02 14.70
CA SER A 52 -3.79 1.40 14.91
C SER A 52 -2.36 1.77 14.47
N ASP A 53 -2.13 3.05 14.18
CA ASP A 53 -0.79 3.57 13.88
C ASP A 53 0.18 3.34 15.04
N GLN A 54 -0.31 3.39 16.28
CA GLN A 54 0.49 3.14 17.47
C GLN A 54 0.94 1.68 17.54
N THR A 55 0.08 0.74 17.15
CA THR A 55 0.42 -0.69 17.08
C THR A 55 1.56 -0.92 16.10
N TRP A 56 1.50 -0.35 14.90
CA TRP A 56 2.59 -0.48 13.91
C TRP A 56 3.89 0.21 14.33
N LYS A 57 3.79 1.35 15.02
CA LYS A 57 4.96 2.02 15.63
C LYS A 57 5.63 1.13 16.67
N GLN A 58 4.86 0.48 17.53
CA GLN A 58 5.40 -0.43 18.55
C GLN A 58 6.08 -1.65 17.91
N HIS A 59 5.42 -2.28 16.93
CA HIS A 59 6.00 -3.40 16.18
C HIS A 59 7.31 -3.02 15.51
N PHE A 60 7.36 -1.83 14.90
CA PHE A 60 8.59 -1.31 14.33
C PHE A 60 9.68 -1.08 15.39
N GLN A 61 9.36 -0.47 16.53
CA GLN A 61 10.31 -0.22 17.61
C GLN A 61 10.90 -1.53 18.17
N ASN A 62 10.07 -2.55 18.38
CA ASN A 62 10.53 -3.85 18.85
C ASN A 62 11.46 -4.53 17.83
N TYR A 63 11.17 -4.37 16.54
CA TYR A 63 11.95 -4.97 15.45
C TYR A 63 13.15 -4.14 14.99
N LEU A 64 13.30 -2.91 15.50
CA LEU A 64 14.33 -1.96 15.07
C LEU A 64 15.77 -2.50 15.21
N PRO A 65 16.18 -3.17 16.30
CA PRO A 65 17.52 -3.75 16.40
C PRO A 65 17.78 -4.79 15.30
N ARG A 66 16.77 -5.59 14.96
CA ARG A 66 16.85 -6.59 13.89
C ARG A 66 16.96 -5.96 12.52
N LEU A 67 16.25 -4.87 12.27
CA LEU A 67 16.37 -4.11 11.02
C LEU A 67 17.78 -3.55 10.83
N TYR A 68 18.43 -3.02 11.87
CA TYR A 68 19.82 -2.57 11.77
C TYR A 68 20.78 -3.71 11.44
N GLN A 69 20.63 -4.86 12.10
CA GLN A 69 21.44 -6.04 11.79
C GLN A 69 21.24 -6.49 10.33
N LEU A 70 20.00 -6.51 9.84
CA LEU A 70 19.70 -6.88 8.45
C LEU A 70 20.21 -5.84 7.45
N ASP A 71 20.31 -4.56 7.81
CA ASP A 71 20.85 -3.51 6.94
C ASP A 71 22.35 -3.69 6.70
N GLU A 72 23.07 -4.23 7.68
CA GLU A 72 24.49 -4.59 7.58
C GLU A 72 24.71 -5.98 6.95
N THR A 73 23.88 -6.96 7.31
CA THR A 73 23.98 -8.37 6.88
C THR A 73 22.61 -8.85 6.35
N PRO A 74 22.25 -8.50 5.09
CA PRO A 74 20.92 -8.72 4.54
C PRO A 74 20.64 -10.16 4.09
N GLU A 75 21.62 -11.05 4.16
CA GLU A 75 21.57 -12.41 3.61
C GLU A 75 20.34 -13.21 4.10
N PRO A 76 19.96 -13.21 5.39
CA PRO A 76 18.79 -13.98 5.84
C PRO A 76 17.49 -13.53 5.15
N LEU A 77 17.30 -12.21 5.02
CA LEU A 77 16.14 -11.63 4.36
C LEU A 77 16.18 -11.90 2.84
N LEU A 78 17.34 -11.76 2.20
CA LEU A 78 17.49 -12.03 0.77
C LEU A 78 17.26 -13.50 0.42
N GLN A 79 17.78 -14.43 1.23
CA GLN A 79 17.55 -15.88 1.07
C GLN A 79 16.09 -16.27 1.31
N PHE A 80 15.39 -15.56 2.20
CA PHE A 80 13.96 -15.75 2.36
C PHE A 80 13.20 -15.28 1.11
N MET A 81 13.46 -14.05 0.68
CA MET A 81 12.75 -13.42 -0.44
C MET A 81 13.07 -14.05 -1.80
N SER A 82 14.21 -14.73 -1.97
CA SER A 82 14.57 -15.41 -3.22
C SER A 82 13.69 -16.63 -3.53
N ARG A 83 12.99 -17.18 -2.53
CA ARG A 83 12.02 -18.28 -2.73
C ARG A 83 10.78 -17.82 -3.51
N LEU A 84 10.47 -16.53 -3.45
CA LEU A 84 9.34 -15.95 -4.16
C LEU A 84 9.70 -15.80 -5.65
N LYS A 85 9.13 -16.69 -6.48
CA LYS A 85 9.29 -16.65 -7.94
C LYS A 85 8.45 -15.58 -8.63
N SER A 86 7.49 -14.98 -7.92
CA SER A 86 6.54 -14.02 -8.47
C SER A 86 7.04 -12.59 -8.36
N THR A 87 6.83 -11.81 -9.42
CA THR A 87 7.08 -10.36 -9.44
C THR A 87 5.87 -9.54 -8.95
N ARG A 88 4.76 -10.21 -8.59
CA ARG A 88 3.56 -9.53 -8.10
C ARG A 88 3.87 -8.83 -6.77
N LEU A 89 3.69 -7.51 -6.76
CA LEU A 89 4.01 -6.67 -5.63
C LEU A 89 3.23 -7.03 -4.35
N GLY A 90 1.98 -7.45 -4.48
CA GLY A 90 1.16 -7.92 -3.35
C GLY A 90 1.76 -9.13 -2.64
N LEU A 91 2.19 -10.15 -3.39
CA LEU A 91 2.85 -11.34 -2.82
C LEU A 91 4.20 -10.99 -2.19
N ARG A 92 4.93 -10.03 -2.77
CA ARG A 92 6.17 -9.53 -2.17
C ARG A 92 5.92 -8.87 -0.81
N PHE A 93 4.88 -8.04 -0.71
CA PHE A 93 4.48 -7.40 0.56
C PHE A 93 4.08 -8.44 1.61
N GLU A 94 3.26 -9.42 1.22
CA GLU A 94 2.86 -10.55 2.06
C GLU A 94 4.08 -11.35 2.54
N ASN A 95 5.03 -11.67 1.66
CA ASN A 95 6.25 -12.39 2.05
C ASN A 95 7.15 -11.59 3.01
N LEU A 96 7.20 -10.25 2.89
CA LEU A 96 7.91 -9.41 3.85
C LEU A 96 7.22 -9.41 5.23
N LEU A 97 5.89 -9.37 5.29
CA LEU A 97 5.15 -9.56 6.54
C LEU A 97 5.37 -10.96 7.10
N TRP A 98 5.39 -11.98 6.24
CA TRP A 98 5.63 -13.36 6.65
C TRP A 98 7.01 -13.53 7.27
N PHE A 99 8.06 -12.97 6.66
CA PHE A 99 9.41 -12.97 7.21
C PHE A 99 9.43 -12.38 8.62
N TRP A 100 8.79 -11.22 8.82
CA TRP A 100 8.68 -10.58 10.13
C TRP A 100 7.91 -11.47 11.13
N LEU A 101 6.75 -12.00 10.74
CA LEU A 101 5.88 -12.84 11.58
C LEU A 101 6.53 -14.17 12.04
N GLN A 102 7.58 -14.63 11.35
CA GLN A 102 8.35 -15.81 11.76
C GLN A 102 9.30 -15.55 12.93
N GLU A 103 9.66 -14.29 13.20
CA GLU A 103 10.62 -13.93 14.25
C GLU A 103 9.89 -13.52 15.53
N ASP A 104 9.22 -14.50 16.15
CA ASP A 104 8.28 -14.35 17.27
C ASP A 104 8.87 -13.79 18.58
N GLN A 105 10.19 -13.63 18.65
CA GLN A 105 10.93 -12.97 19.72
C GLN A 105 10.81 -11.43 19.69
N TYR A 106 10.37 -10.85 18.56
CA TYR A 106 10.23 -9.39 18.41
C TYR A 106 8.78 -8.90 18.50
N HIS A 107 7.81 -9.80 18.66
CA HIS A 107 6.39 -9.45 18.76
C HIS A 107 5.58 -10.53 19.47
N SER A 108 4.43 -10.16 20.00
CA SER A 108 3.55 -11.07 20.74
C SER A 108 2.70 -11.99 19.86
N TYR A 109 3.04 -12.18 18.59
CA TYR A 109 2.34 -13.08 17.68
C TYR A 109 3.05 -14.43 17.55
N GLN A 110 2.27 -15.50 17.46
CA GLN A 110 2.70 -16.81 17.00
C GLN A 110 1.99 -17.12 15.68
N LEU A 111 2.75 -17.32 14.61
CA LEU A 111 2.20 -17.70 13.31
C LEU A 111 1.68 -19.15 13.35
N LEU A 112 0.37 -19.34 13.16
CA LEU A 112 -0.26 -20.66 13.11
C LEU A 112 -0.31 -21.21 11.67
N GLY A 113 -0.42 -20.32 10.69
CA GLY A 113 -0.35 -20.69 9.28
C GLY A 113 -0.40 -19.47 8.35
N HIS A 114 0.01 -19.69 7.10
CA HIS A 114 0.07 -18.70 6.04
C HIS A 114 -0.40 -19.34 4.72
N SER A 115 -1.05 -18.57 3.84
CA SER A 115 -1.64 -19.05 2.57
C SER A 115 -2.54 -20.28 2.77
N ILE A 116 -3.49 -20.18 3.71
CA ILE A 116 -4.33 -21.32 4.10
C ILE A 116 -5.53 -21.42 3.15
N GLN A 117 -5.49 -22.39 2.25
CA GLN A 117 -6.59 -22.64 1.33
C GLN A 117 -7.80 -23.26 2.06
N LYS A 118 -8.98 -22.72 1.79
CA LYS A 118 -10.26 -23.29 2.20
C LYS A 118 -10.90 -23.99 1.01
N ILE A 119 -11.00 -25.31 1.09
CA ILE A 119 -11.49 -26.17 0.01
C ILE A 119 -12.76 -26.88 0.48
N GLU A 120 -13.77 -26.93 -0.38
CA GLU A 120 -14.98 -27.73 -0.20
C GLU A 120 -15.14 -28.64 -1.41
N GLY A 121 -14.97 -29.94 -1.21
CA GLY A 121 -14.89 -30.91 -2.30
C GLY A 121 -13.76 -30.56 -3.27
N ALA A 122 -14.11 -30.32 -4.54
CA ALA A 122 -13.16 -29.93 -5.59
C ALA A 122 -13.00 -28.40 -5.76
N ARG A 123 -13.71 -27.59 -4.96
CA ARG A 123 -13.76 -26.14 -5.14
C ARG A 123 -12.98 -25.41 -4.04
N THR A 124 -12.07 -24.52 -4.44
CA THR A 124 -11.49 -23.54 -3.53
C THR A 124 -12.53 -22.46 -3.23
N LEU A 125 -12.95 -22.37 -1.97
CA LEU A 125 -13.88 -21.35 -1.48
C LEU A 125 -13.19 -20.00 -1.24
N GLY A 126 -11.90 -20.04 -0.91
CA GLY A 126 -11.06 -18.88 -0.67
C GLY A 126 -9.74 -19.28 -0.04
N GLU A 127 -8.99 -18.27 0.40
CA GLU A 127 -7.70 -18.40 1.07
C GLU A 127 -7.66 -17.39 2.22
N LEU A 128 -7.00 -17.76 3.31
CA LEU A 128 -6.65 -16.84 4.39
C LEU A 128 -5.15 -16.54 4.28
N ASP A 129 -4.77 -15.26 4.26
CA ASP A 129 -3.36 -14.89 4.12
C ASP A 129 -2.56 -15.32 5.36
N PHE A 130 -3.03 -14.96 6.57
CA PHE A 130 -2.39 -15.39 7.83
C PHE A 130 -3.41 -15.78 8.89
N LEU A 131 -3.07 -16.85 9.63
CA LEU A 131 -3.70 -17.23 10.88
C LEU A 131 -2.67 -17.12 12.00
N ILE A 132 -2.99 -16.35 13.03
CA ILE A 132 -2.04 -15.92 14.05
C ILE A 132 -2.66 -16.10 15.43
N LEU A 133 -1.90 -16.58 16.40
CA LEU A 133 -2.27 -16.48 17.81
C LEU A 133 -1.61 -15.23 18.40
N ASN A 134 -2.43 -14.31 18.90
CA ASN A 134 -1.94 -13.18 19.69
C ASN A 134 -1.71 -13.65 21.13
N LYS A 135 -0.45 -13.71 21.55
CA LYS A 135 0.00 -14.19 22.86
C LYS A 135 -0.41 -13.24 24.00
N GLU A 136 -0.69 -11.97 23.73
CA GLU A 136 -1.17 -11.01 24.75
C GLU A 136 -2.66 -11.22 25.04
N THR A 137 -3.49 -11.38 24.01
CA THR A 137 -4.95 -11.52 24.16
C THR A 137 -5.41 -12.98 24.25
N GLN A 138 -4.53 -13.93 23.90
CA GLN A 138 -4.85 -15.35 23.72
C GLN A 138 -5.98 -15.57 22.69
N GLN A 139 -6.07 -14.70 21.69
CA GLN A 139 -7.05 -14.79 20.62
C GLN A 139 -6.40 -15.18 19.30
N VAL A 140 -7.08 -16.05 18.55
CA VAL A 140 -6.72 -16.36 17.17
C VAL A 140 -7.26 -15.28 16.25
N GLU A 141 -6.34 -14.69 15.50
CA GLU A 141 -6.56 -13.61 14.56
C GLU A 141 -6.39 -14.13 13.13
N HIS A 142 -7.30 -13.72 12.25
CA HIS A 142 -7.18 -13.88 10.81
C HIS A 142 -6.78 -12.53 10.21
N TRP A 143 -5.61 -12.48 9.59
CA TRP A 143 -5.16 -11.28 8.89
C TRP A 143 -5.27 -11.45 7.38
N GLU A 144 -5.81 -10.42 6.74
CA GLU A 144 -5.81 -10.25 5.29
C GLU A 144 -4.93 -9.07 4.93
N VAL A 145 -3.99 -9.25 4.01
CA VAL A 145 -2.96 -8.27 3.71
C VAL A 145 -3.12 -7.76 2.28
N ALA A 146 -2.94 -6.46 2.09
CA ALA A 146 -3.03 -5.86 0.78
C ALA A 146 -2.15 -4.61 0.68
N LEU A 147 -1.35 -4.56 -0.39
CA LEU A 147 -0.64 -3.37 -0.80
C LEU A 147 -1.35 -2.73 -2.00
N LYS A 148 -1.85 -1.50 -1.81
CA LYS A 148 -2.70 -0.82 -2.80
C LYS A 148 -2.33 0.65 -3.02
N TYR A 149 -2.62 1.11 -4.23
CA TYR A 149 -2.34 2.47 -4.68
C TYR A 149 -3.59 2.99 -5.38
N TYR A 150 -4.23 4.01 -4.81
CA TYR A 150 -5.48 4.55 -5.34
C TYR A 150 -5.39 6.06 -5.57
N LEU A 151 -5.94 6.48 -6.69
CA LEU A 151 -6.11 7.86 -7.12
C LEU A 151 -7.49 8.33 -6.67
N GLY A 152 -7.55 9.38 -5.87
CA GLY A 152 -8.79 10.03 -5.52
C GLY A 152 -9.28 10.90 -6.68
N GLU A 153 -10.46 10.61 -7.20
CA GLU A 153 -11.16 11.39 -8.22
C GLU A 153 -12.39 12.11 -7.64
N GLY A 154 -12.98 13.01 -8.41
CA GLY A 154 -14.29 13.59 -8.10
C GLY A 154 -14.31 14.35 -6.77
N GLN A 155 -15.12 13.87 -5.81
CA GLN A 155 -15.30 14.44 -4.46
C GLN A 155 -14.57 13.61 -3.37
N LEU A 156 -13.75 12.62 -3.75
CA LEU A 156 -13.10 11.67 -2.85
C LEU A 156 -14.06 10.75 -2.08
N ASN A 157 -15.26 10.50 -2.61
CA ASN A 157 -16.15 9.46 -2.10
C ASN A 157 -15.47 8.09 -2.24
N LEU A 158 -15.89 7.09 -1.44
CA LEU A 158 -15.22 5.79 -1.35
C LEU A 158 -15.05 5.10 -2.72
N GLU A 159 -16.03 5.23 -3.60
CA GLU A 159 -16.07 4.65 -4.95
C GLU A 159 -15.14 5.37 -5.94
N GLN A 160 -14.67 6.58 -5.59
CA GLN A 160 -13.85 7.44 -6.44
C GLN A 160 -12.35 7.26 -6.18
N TRP A 161 -11.97 6.27 -5.38
CA TRP A 161 -10.57 5.88 -5.15
C TRP A 161 -10.21 4.71 -6.08
N ILE A 162 -9.60 5.04 -7.21
CA ILE A 162 -9.42 4.14 -8.36
C ILE A 162 -7.93 3.86 -8.56
N GLY A 163 -7.55 2.60 -8.76
CA GLY A 163 -6.19 2.22 -9.06
C GLY A 163 -5.78 2.58 -10.48
N LEU A 164 -4.54 2.25 -10.88
CA LEU A 164 -4.15 2.40 -12.28
C LEU A 164 -5.05 1.58 -13.22
N ASN A 165 -5.34 0.34 -12.84
CA ASN A 165 -6.45 -0.40 -13.44
C ASN A 165 -7.77 0.16 -12.89
N ARG A 166 -8.65 0.66 -13.79
CA ARG A 166 -9.96 1.23 -13.43
C ARG A 166 -10.87 0.26 -12.69
N GLU A 167 -10.68 -1.04 -12.88
CA GLU A 167 -11.49 -2.06 -12.21
C GLU A 167 -11.09 -2.24 -10.75
N ASP A 168 -9.85 -1.89 -10.37
CA ASP A 168 -9.32 -1.95 -9.01
C ASP A 168 -9.72 -0.67 -8.27
N THR A 169 -10.66 -0.77 -7.34
CA THR A 169 -11.15 0.37 -6.56
C THR A 169 -11.10 0.04 -5.07
N LEU A 170 -10.88 1.06 -4.24
CA LEU A 170 -10.87 0.90 -2.79
C LEU A 170 -12.19 0.31 -2.29
N SER A 171 -13.32 0.81 -2.79
CA SER A 171 -14.65 0.29 -2.45
C SER A 171 -14.75 -1.22 -2.70
N LYS A 172 -14.41 -1.70 -3.91
CA LYS A 172 -14.43 -3.14 -4.22
C LYS A 172 -13.50 -3.94 -3.32
N LYS A 173 -12.31 -3.43 -2.97
CA LYS A 173 -11.41 -4.14 -2.06
C LYS A 173 -12.00 -4.27 -0.65
N LEU A 174 -12.62 -3.22 -0.12
CA LEU A 174 -13.28 -3.27 1.19
C LEU A 174 -14.50 -4.19 1.20
N TYR A 175 -15.33 -4.16 0.14
CA TYR A 175 -16.43 -5.11 0.00
C TYR A 175 -15.92 -6.55 -0.13
N HIS A 176 -14.84 -6.77 -0.87
CA HIS A 176 -14.24 -8.10 -1.00
C HIS A 176 -13.72 -8.63 0.35
N PHE A 177 -13.11 -7.76 1.17
CA PHE A 177 -12.73 -8.12 2.54
C PHE A 177 -13.94 -8.61 3.34
N THR A 178 -14.97 -7.77 3.47
CA THR A 178 -16.12 -8.10 4.34
C THR A 178 -17.00 -9.21 3.78
N ASP A 179 -17.19 -9.33 2.47
CA ASP A 179 -18.12 -10.30 1.89
C ASP A 179 -17.51 -11.67 1.61
N LYS A 180 -16.19 -11.72 1.38
CA LYS A 180 -15.49 -12.92 0.90
C LYS A 180 -14.35 -13.34 1.80
N GLN A 181 -13.33 -12.50 1.98
CA GLN A 181 -12.11 -12.95 2.66
C GLN A 181 -12.39 -13.26 4.14
N PHE A 182 -13.16 -12.41 4.82
CA PHE A 182 -13.50 -12.57 6.23
C PHE A 182 -14.69 -13.48 6.54
N GLN A 183 -15.21 -14.23 5.56
CA GLN A 183 -16.37 -15.12 5.76
C GLN A 183 -16.05 -16.35 6.63
N PHE A 184 -14.77 -16.73 6.74
CA PHE A 184 -14.38 -17.95 7.45
C PHE A 184 -14.36 -17.73 8.97
N SER A 185 -14.96 -18.66 9.71
CA SER A 185 -14.97 -18.68 11.18
C SER A 185 -13.89 -19.57 11.78
N GLU A 186 -13.21 -20.38 10.97
CA GLU A 186 -12.20 -21.33 11.40
C GLU A 186 -11.21 -21.71 10.28
N ALA A 187 -9.98 -22.05 10.69
CA ALA A 187 -8.92 -22.56 9.82
C ALA A 187 -7.92 -23.39 10.64
N LEU A 188 -7.37 -24.45 10.04
CA LEU A 188 -6.40 -25.34 10.70
C LEU A 188 -6.84 -25.84 12.10
N ASN A 189 -8.13 -26.14 12.27
CA ASN A 189 -8.77 -26.52 13.54
C ASN A 189 -8.78 -25.42 14.64
N PHE A 190 -8.45 -24.18 14.30
CA PHE A 190 -8.61 -23.03 15.18
C PHE A 190 -9.85 -22.23 14.82
N LYS A 191 -10.59 -21.78 15.83
CA LYS A 191 -11.69 -20.82 15.67
C LYS A 191 -11.11 -19.41 15.56
N VAL A 192 -11.49 -18.68 14.51
CA VAL A 192 -11.10 -17.27 14.31
C VAL A 192 -11.92 -16.38 15.24
N GLN A 193 -11.23 -15.64 16.11
CA GLN A 193 -11.84 -14.75 17.11
C GLN A 193 -11.76 -13.28 16.69
N GLN A 194 -10.67 -12.89 16.02
CA GLN A 194 -10.48 -11.54 15.49
C GLN A 194 -10.12 -11.56 14.02
N ARG A 195 -10.43 -10.46 13.33
CA ARG A 195 -10.16 -10.29 11.90
C ARG A 195 -9.55 -8.93 11.66
N PHE A 196 -8.41 -8.89 10.99
CA PHE A 196 -7.69 -7.65 10.71
C PHE A 196 -7.38 -7.52 9.23
N ALA A 197 -7.64 -6.35 8.67
CA ALA A 197 -7.09 -5.97 7.38
C ALA A 197 -5.78 -5.19 7.60
N VAL A 198 -4.72 -5.62 6.92
CA VAL A 198 -3.45 -4.91 6.79
C VAL A 198 -3.42 -4.30 5.38
N LEU A 199 -4.06 -3.15 5.24
CA LEU A 199 -4.21 -2.45 3.96
C LEU A 199 -3.20 -1.29 3.91
N LYS A 200 -2.03 -1.51 3.31
CA LYS A 200 -0.95 -0.52 3.20
C LYS A 200 -0.76 -0.03 1.77
N GLY A 201 0.12 0.95 1.56
CA GLY A 201 0.49 1.50 0.26
C GLY A 201 0.47 3.01 0.25
N GLN A 202 -0.17 3.61 -0.76
CA GLN A 202 -0.30 5.08 -0.83
C GLN A 202 -1.57 5.54 -1.54
N LEU A 203 -2.21 6.57 -0.98
CA LEU A 203 -3.32 7.29 -1.60
C LEU A 203 -2.78 8.55 -2.29
N TYR A 204 -3.37 8.89 -3.44
CA TYR A 204 -2.95 10.02 -4.27
C TYR A 204 -4.11 10.98 -4.46
N LEU A 205 -3.84 12.25 -4.25
CA LEU A 205 -4.78 13.35 -4.46
C LEU A 205 -4.58 14.01 -5.82
N PRO A 206 -5.62 14.57 -6.45
CA PRO A 206 -5.43 15.27 -7.71
C PRO A 206 -4.49 16.47 -7.52
N LEU A 207 -3.57 16.70 -8.45
CA LEU A 207 -2.58 17.79 -8.37
C LEU A 207 -3.24 19.17 -8.18
N ILE A 208 -4.39 19.35 -8.82
CA ILE A 208 -5.25 20.52 -8.61
C ILE A 208 -6.38 20.07 -7.69
N LEU A 209 -6.14 20.12 -6.37
CA LEU A 209 -7.24 20.06 -5.42
C LEU A 209 -8.00 21.38 -5.53
N GLY A 210 -9.31 21.33 -5.79
CA GLY A 210 -10.15 22.51 -5.62
C GLY A 210 -10.04 22.98 -4.18
N GLN A 211 -9.93 24.30 -3.94
CA GLN A 211 -9.71 24.92 -2.61
C GLN A 211 -10.69 24.50 -1.50
N LYS A 212 -11.76 23.75 -1.82
CA LYS A 212 -12.81 23.28 -0.91
C LYS A 212 -12.86 21.76 -0.71
N GLN A 213 -11.97 21.00 -1.31
CA GLN A 213 -12.05 19.54 -1.27
C GLN A 213 -11.44 19.00 0.03
N LEU A 214 -12.30 18.53 0.94
CA LEU A 214 -11.90 17.93 2.20
C LEU A 214 -11.47 16.48 2.00
N ILE A 215 -10.34 16.11 2.61
CA ILE A 215 -9.91 14.71 2.67
C ILE A 215 -10.87 13.96 3.60
N PRO A 216 -11.44 12.81 3.19
CA PRO A 216 -12.33 12.04 4.05
C PRO A 216 -11.67 11.66 5.37
N ASN A 217 -12.43 11.72 6.48
CA ASN A 217 -11.91 11.46 7.84
C ASN A 217 -11.45 10.02 8.10
N TRP A 218 -11.74 9.09 7.19
CA TRP A 218 -11.29 7.71 7.23
C TRP A 218 -9.95 7.50 6.55
N VAL A 219 -9.49 8.46 5.72
CA VAL A 219 -8.16 8.43 5.12
C VAL A 219 -7.11 8.64 6.20
N ASN A 220 -6.09 7.79 6.22
CA ASN A 220 -5.01 7.94 7.18
C ASN A 220 -3.99 9.00 6.72
N SER A 221 -4.09 10.20 7.27
CA SER A 221 -3.19 11.32 6.98
C SER A 221 -1.86 11.27 7.72
N THR A 222 -1.60 10.26 8.57
CA THR A 222 -0.26 10.06 9.17
C THR A 222 0.73 9.49 8.17
N ARG A 223 0.24 8.93 7.04
CA ARG A 223 1.02 8.64 5.84
C ARG A 223 1.00 9.83 4.90
N ARG A 224 2.15 10.12 4.29
CA ARG A 224 2.26 11.07 3.18
C ARG A 224 1.35 10.67 2.02
N LEU A 225 0.42 11.56 1.66
CA LEU A 225 -0.36 11.44 0.43
C LEU A 225 0.49 11.86 -0.77
N GLY A 226 0.35 11.13 -1.87
CA GLY A 226 0.95 11.51 -3.15
C GLY A 226 0.05 12.44 -3.94
N TYR A 227 0.54 12.92 -5.07
CA TYR A 227 -0.28 13.62 -6.05
C TYR A 227 -0.43 12.80 -7.33
N TRP A 228 -1.51 12.99 -8.07
CA TRP A 228 -1.67 12.40 -9.39
C TRP A 228 -2.21 13.41 -10.39
N GLY A 229 -2.00 13.11 -11.67
CA GLY A 229 -2.58 13.90 -12.75
C GLY A 229 -2.23 13.35 -14.12
N THR A 230 -2.66 14.12 -15.13
CA THR A 230 -2.49 13.80 -16.55
C THR A 230 -1.45 14.70 -17.24
N THR A 231 -0.82 15.59 -16.48
CA THR A 231 0.16 16.56 -16.97
C THR A 231 1.54 16.23 -16.45
N ILE A 232 2.56 16.40 -17.30
CA ILE A 232 3.95 16.17 -16.90
C ILE A 232 4.42 17.36 -16.05
N PRO A 233 4.87 17.17 -14.80
CA PRO A 233 5.39 18.26 -13.98
C PRO A 233 6.75 18.79 -14.47
N ASP A 234 7.01 20.09 -14.31
CA ASP A 234 8.30 20.73 -14.67
C ASP A 234 9.51 20.26 -13.82
N SER A 235 9.29 19.40 -12.84
CA SER A 235 10.32 18.90 -11.90
C SER A 235 10.97 17.60 -12.40
N LYS A 236 12.22 17.38 -12.00
CA LYS A 236 12.95 16.13 -12.29
C LYS A 236 12.40 14.96 -11.47
N PHE A 237 11.42 14.26 -12.02
CA PHE A 237 10.93 12.97 -11.54
C PHE A 237 11.62 11.83 -12.28
N TYR A 238 11.90 10.72 -11.60
CA TYR A 238 12.28 9.46 -12.23
C TYR A 238 11.16 8.43 -12.04
N ARG A 239 11.08 7.48 -12.96
CA ARG A 239 10.05 6.43 -12.91
C ARG A 239 10.47 5.37 -11.90
N LEU A 240 9.55 4.98 -11.01
CA LEU A 240 9.79 3.89 -10.08
C LEU A 240 9.60 2.54 -10.77
N GLU A 241 10.56 1.66 -10.59
CA GLU A 241 10.42 0.25 -10.93
C GLU A 241 9.37 -0.42 -10.06
N ARG A 242 8.76 -1.51 -10.55
CA ARG A 242 7.57 -2.10 -9.89
C ARG A 242 7.80 -2.47 -8.42
N HIS A 243 9.01 -2.92 -8.06
CA HIS A 243 9.35 -3.26 -6.67
C HIS A 243 9.55 -2.03 -5.79
N GLU A 244 9.96 -0.89 -6.35
CA GLU A 244 10.16 0.39 -5.64
C GLU A 244 8.85 1.05 -5.22
N TRP A 245 7.71 0.52 -5.68
CA TRP A 245 6.41 1.00 -5.25
C TRP A 245 6.17 0.74 -3.76
N LEU A 246 6.68 -0.38 -3.22
CA LEU A 246 6.68 -0.64 -1.77
C LEU A 246 7.36 0.53 -1.06
N TYR A 247 8.61 0.76 -1.43
CA TYR A 247 9.29 2.02 -1.15
C TYR A 247 10.52 2.19 -2.06
N PRO A 248 10.83 3.43 -2.50
CA PRO A 248 12.01 3.71 -3.32
C PRO A 248 13.34 3.38 -2.64
N ASN A 249 14.35 3.12 -3.47
CA ASN A 249 15.73 3.02 -3.02
C ASN A 249 16.23 4.36 -2.45
N ARG A 250 17.33 4.33 -1.69
CA ARG A 250 17.95 5.56 -1.16
C ARG A 250 18.44 6.49 -2.29
N GLN A 251 18.92 5.90 -3.37
CA GLN A 251 19.33 6.61 -4.58
C GLN A 251 18.34 6.30 -5.70
N ALA A 252 18.16 7.26 -6.61
CA ALA A 252 17.30 7.06 -7.78
C ALA A 252 17.79 5.85 -8.60
N SER A 253 16.88 4.94 -8.93
CA SER A 253 17.16 3.74 -9.72
C SER A 253 17.34 4.04 -11.22
N SER A 254 16.91 5.22 -11.67
CA SER A 254 16.97 5.63 -13.06
C SER A 254 17.15 7.15 -13.21
N ASN A 255 17.50 7.57 -14.42
CA ASN A 255 17.57 8.98 -14.80
C ASN A 255 16.17 9.63 -14.73
N ALA A 256 16.14 10.96 -14.71
CA ALA A 256 14.89 11.71 -14.82
C ALA A 256 14.12 11.27 -16.08
N ALA A 257 12.81 11.08 -15.92
CA ALA A 257 11.91 10.59 -16.95
C ALA A 257 11.75 11.64 -18.05
N TYR A 258 12.22 11.30 -19.26
CA TYR A 258 11.91 12.06 -20.47
C TYR A 258 10.58 11.58 -21.08
N TRP A 259 10.34 10.27 -21.07
CA TRP A 259 9.10 9.66 -21.54
C TRP A 259 8.21 9.22 -20.38
N TRP A 260 6.98 9.71 -20.36
CA TRP A 260 6.02 9.44 -19.31
C TRP A 260 4.97 8.44 -19.77
N THR A 261 4.75 7.43 -18.94
CA THR A 261 3.70 6.42 -19.09
C THR A 261 2.93 6.23 -17.78
N ASP A 262 1.77 5.58 -17.84
CA ASP A 262 0.99 5.23 -16.66
C ASP A 262 1.89 4.55 -15.61
N GLY A 263 1.99 5.16 -14.44
CA GLY A 263 2.93 4.69 -13.43
C GLY A 263 3.20 5.67 -12.31
N LEU A 264 4.03 5.21 -11.40
CA LEU A 264 4.46 5.96 -10.22
C LEU A 264 5.85 6.54 -10.45
N TYR A 265 6.01 7.81 -10.08
CA TYR A 265 7.23 8.57 -10.21
C TYR A 265 7.61 9.16 -8.86
N CYS A 266 8.91 9.28 -8.62
CA CYS A 266 9.47 9.89 -7.43
C CYS A 266 10.37 11.07 -7.84
N LYS A 267 10.32 12.16 -7.08
CA LYS A 267 11.15 13.33 -7.34
C LYS A 267 12.59 13.07 -6.91
N ASN A 268 13.53 13.42 -7.78
CA ASN A 268 14.96 13.23 -7.55
C ASN A 268 15.57 14.43 -6.79
N ASN A 269 15.20 14.62 -5.52
CA ASN A 269 15.76 15.66 -4.63
C ASN A 269 15.55 15.31 -3.14
N GLU A 270 15.97 16.21 -2.23
CA GLU A 270 15.89 16.03 -0.76
C GLU A 270 14.47 15.83 -0.22
N ASP A 271 13.46 16.37 -0.92
CA ASP A 271 12.04 16.24 -0.53
C ASP A 271 11.38 15.09 -1.29
N THR A 272 11.13 13.96 -0.60
CA THR A 272 10.42 12.82 -1.20
C THR A 272 8.99 13.21 -1.60
N GLN A 273 8.76 13.37 -2.91
CA GLN A 273 7.46 13.63 -3.50
C GLN A 273 7.11 12.50 -4.48
N PHE A 274 5.91 11.94 -4.32
CA PHE A 274 5.37 10.89 -5.18
C PHE A 274 4.33 11.48 -6.11
N TYR A 275 4.48 11.19 -7.41
CA TYR A 275 3.55 11.60 -8.44
C TYR A 275 3.11 10.40 -9.26
N MET A 276 1.80 10.12 -9.30
CA MET A 276 1.25 9.09 -10.17
C MET A 276 0.75 9.75 -11.46
N PHE A 277 1.42 9.44 -12.57
CA PHE A 277 0.98 9.90 -13.88
C PHE A 277 0.01 8.88 -14.47
N ARG A 278 -1.06 9.40 -15.08
CA ARG A 278 -2.05 8.62 -15.81
C ARG A 278 -2.41 9.35 -17.09
N HIS A 279 -2.42 8.65 -18.22
CA HIS A 279 -2.86 9.26 -19.45
C HIS A 279 -4.33 9.70 -19.36
N PRO A 280 -4.67 10.85 -19.97
CA PRO A 280 -6.05 11.24 -20.13
C PRO A 280 -6.80 10.17 -20.97
N PRO A 281 -8.04 9.81 -20.62
CA PRO A 281 -8.81 8.87 -21.44
C PRO A 281 -8.93 9.42 -22.87
N LEU A 282 -8.83 8.55 -23.89
CA LEU A 282 -8.79 8.94 -25.32
C LEU A 282 -9.90 9.94 -25.73
N LEU A 283 -11.08 9.86 -25.11
CA LEU A 283 -12.20 10.77 -25.34
C LEU A 283 -11.93 12.23 -24.91
N SER A 284 -11.04 12.44 -23.94
CA SER A 284 -10.66 13.78 -23.49
C SER A 284 -9.63 14.46 -24.41
N LEU A 285 -8.91 13.71 -25.24
CA LEU A 285 -8.03 14.27 -26.29
C LEU A 285 -8.83 14.83 -27.48
N ALA A 286 -10.03 14.29 -27.75
CA ALA A 286 -10.90 14.77 -28.81
C ALA A 286 -11.50 16.16 -28.53
N LEU A 287 -11.65 16.53 -27.25
CA LEU A 287 -12.14 17.86 -26.86
C LEU A 287 -11.04 18.94 -26.96
N VAL A 288 -9.76 18.56 -26.86
CA VAL A 288 -8.62 19.49 -27.02
C VAL A 288 -8.34 19.77 -28.50
N ASN A 289 -8.61 18.83 -29.40
CA ASN A 289 -8.40 19.00 -30.85
C ASN A 289 -9.49 19.81 -31.57
N ASN A 290 -10.50 20.33 -30.86
CA ASN A 290 -11.54 21.18 -31.45
C ASN A 290 -11.28 22.70 -31.31
N GLU A 291 -10.14 23.12 -30.76
CA GLU A 291 -9.71 24.52 -30.82
C GLU A 291 -8.74 24.76 -32.00
N LYS A 292 -9.36 25.10 -33.14
CA LYS A 292 -8.84 25.94 -34.24
C LYS A 292 -7.48 25.59 -34.87
N MET A 293 -7.55 24.86 -35.98
CA MET A 293 -6.65 25.10 -37.12
C MET A 293 -7.14 26.34 -37.89
N PRO A 294 -6.34 27.41 -38.05
CA PRO A 294 -6.68 28.46 -38.99
C PRO A 294 -6.43 27.93 -40.42
N LEU A 295 -7.51 27.81 -41.18
CA LEU A 295 -7.44 27.63 -42.64
C LEU A 295 -6.83 28.91 -43.24
N TYR A 296 -5.58 28.83 -43.68
CA TYR A 296 -5.02 29.83 -44.58
C TYR A 296 -5.59 29.59 -45.99
N LYS A 297 -6.24 30.61 -46.54
CA LYS A 297 -6.51 30.77 -47.98
C LYS A 297 -5.24 31.23 -48.69
#